data_AF-A0A3M1RYM5-F1
#
_entry.id   AF-A0A3M1RYM5-F1
#
_cell.length_a   1.000
_cell.length_b   1.000
_cell.length_c   1.000
_cell.angle_alpha   90.00
_cell.angle_beta   90.00
_cell.angle_gamma   90.00
#
_symmetry.space_group_name_H-M   'P 1'
#
loop_
_entity.id
_entity.type
_entity.pdbx_description
1 polymer ?
#
loop_
_entity_poly.entity_id
_entity_poly.type
_entity_poly.pdbx_seq_one_letter_code
_entity_poly.pdbx_strand_id
1 'polypeptide(L)'
;MRHLPVSFQRPPRRSSVRSTVRLVAIVCLAGIVFSAGCPNRSTSQQQQQQLRTRAQAAHIESRRYFDIAINDLHRLHEFNGGEMIGRIADQLNQWLKDQEPDPKWHPDPLVEQLPDEFRQLSVVQNLGEFTFNQSDANHLLVSYWFSRIADWAGGDTLDDLSRARALFDWTIRNIQLENQQSVPVLPSGVPLVPSLTEVLLLGRGSPLDRAMVFTELCRQEHLDAGIIAVQPNTPDGVGTWQVAFVGVLIEGKIHLFDPLLGVPVPNKRGFYLNNYGLLMAETATLEEAASDSAIVRQLDIGDTWQRLPDPSVLERVAVFIPAPPLALAQRMRRIEEELTGRDRFALYIDASAVAERFAAHPRVATVGLWSYPFEMVTQRVQYPNEIAQYTQARLQMLQLVLGDVAPLWRGRQLYFQGKLVGEDGAASFFQRARLSERQMSAMRLRPEEYAMFQHMKVTAAYWLGQIAMEQGNFDSAVEIFQNHILAQQQGIEWLSGVIFHLGRIAQLQRNYAQAVDWYQRDTFLPSRYGSLLRASKLVELASPPPQESPEEPTAEPDTQIDEGAGEGNAS
;
A
#
# COMPACT_ATOMS: atom_id res chain seq x y z
N MET A 1 7.98 -15.26 -28.52
CA MET A 1 8.48 -13.93 -28.94
C MET A 1 7.34 -13.12 -29.53
N ARG A 2 6.72 -12.24 -28.74
CA ARG A 2 5.92 -11.08 -29.17
C ARG A 2 5.81 -10.16 -27.94
N HIS A 3 6.03 -8.87 -28.20
CA HIS A 3 6.41 -7.85 -27.24
C HIS A 3 5.28 -7.43 -26.28
N LEU A 4 5.64 -7.23 -25.00
CA LEU A 4 4.88 -6.46 -24.00
C LEU A 4 5.03 -4.95 -24.30
N PRO A 5 4.02 -4.11 -24.07
CA PRO A 5 4.12 -2.68 -24.37
C PRO A 5 4.94 -1.96 -23.31
N VAL A 6 6.09 -1.42 -23.74
CA VAL A 6 6.92 -0.45 -23.03
C VAL A 6 6.35 0.94 -23.29
N SER A 7 6.06 1.70 -22.23
CA SER A 7 5.64 3.10 -22.31
C SER A 7 6.81 3.99 -22.75
N PHE A 8 6.61 4.73 -23.85
CA PHE A 8 7.59 5.67 -24.41
C PHE A 8 7.24 7.13 -24.09
N GLN A 9 8.30 7.87 -23.80
CA GLN A 9 8.41 9.30 -23.49
C GLN A 9 7.76 10.21 -24.56
N ARG A 10 7.11 11.30 -24.11
CA ARG A 10 6.64 12.39 -24.99
C ARG A 10 7.71 13.51 -25.11
N PRO A 11 8.00 14.05 -26.30
CA PRO A 11 8.71 15.32 -26.45
C PRO A 11 7.74 16.53 -26.60
N PRO A 12 8.21 17.77 -26.39
CA PRO A 12 7.35 18.95 -26.26
C PRO A 12 6.94 19.54 -27.62
N ARG A 13 5.69 20.02 -27.73
CA ARG A 13 5.22 20.83 -28.86
C ARG A 13 5.50 22.31 -28.63
N ARG A 14 6.24 22.91 -29.56
CA ARG A 14 6.48 24.35 -29.72
C ARG A 14 5.19 25.08 -30.08
N SER A 15 4.94 26.23 -29.45
CA SER A 15 3.94 27.22 -29.87
C SER A 15 4.56 28.24 -30.82
N SER A 16 3.83 28.57 -31.90
CA SER A 16 4.23 29.54 -32.92
C SER A 16 3.71 30.94 -32.59
N VAL A 17 4.59 31.93 -32.75
CA VAL A 17 4.36 33.38 -32.73
C VAL A 17 3.73 33.85 -34.04
N ARG A 18 2.72 34.73 -33.97
CA ARG A 18 2.44 35.86 -34.91
C ARG A 18 1.69 36.93 -34.10
N SER A 19 2.28 38.08 -33.76
CA SER A 19 2.49 39.30 -34.57
C SER A 19 1.19 40.02 -34.97
N THR A 20 0.85 41.10 -34.26
CA THR A 20 0.30 42.31 -34.91
C THR A 20 0.62 43.57 -34.09
N VAL A 21 1.41 44.44 -34.72
CA VAL A 21 1.72 45.81 -34.34
C VAL A 21 0.58 46.71 -34.77
N ARG A 22 0.11 47.64 -33.91
CA ARG A 22 -0.45 48.92 -34.34
C ARG A 22 -0.03 50.04 -33.41
N LEU A 23 0.40 51.13 -34.05
CA LEU A 23 1.09 52.31 -33.57
C LEU A 23 0.19 53.51 -33.87
N VAL A 24 -0.20 54.30 -32.87
CA VAL A 24 -0.85 55.63 -33.01
C VAL A 24 -0.48 56.41 -31.75
N ALA A 25 0.57 57.24 -31.78
CA ALA A 25 0.63 58.66 -32.16
C ALA A 25 0.48 59.60 -30.95
N ILE A 26 1.58 60.30 -30.68
CA ILE A 26 1.80 61.34 -29.68
C ILE A 26 1.16 62.65 -30.18
N VAL A 27 0.40 63.33 -29.31
CA VAL A 27 0.25 64.79 -29.36
C VAL A 27 0.38 65.32 -27.94
N CYS A 28 1.50 66.00 -27.68
CA CYS A 28 1.70 66.87 -26.53
C CYS A 28 1.13 68.24 -26.86
N LEU A 29 0.29 68.81 -25.98
CA LEU A 29 0.18 70.25 -25.85
C LEU A 29 -0.21 70.63 -24.42
N ALA A 30 0.57 71.55 -23.88
CA ALA A 30 0.57 72.01 -22.51
C ALA A 30 -0.64 72.88 -22.18
N GLY A 31 -1.16 72.73 -20.96
CA GLY A 31 -2.11 73.65 -20.33
C GLY A 31 -1.80 73.72 -18.83
N ILE A 32 -1.22 74.85 -18.42
CA ILE A 32 -0.81 75.17 -17.05
C ILE A 32 -2.01 75.68 -16.23
N VAL A 33 -2.20 75.06 -15.06
CA VAL A 33 -2.75 75.56 -13.77
C VAL A 33 -4.17 76.16 -13.76
N PHE A 34 -5.08 75.45 -13.09
CA PHE A 34 -5.87 76.02 -11.99
C PHE A 34 -6.14 74.93 -10.93
N SER A 35 -5.61 75.15 -9.74
CA SER A 35 -5.76 74.33 -8.54
C SER A 35 -7.14 74.52 -7.92
N ALA A 36 -7.96 73.47 -7.93
CA ALA A 36 -9.06 73.27 -7.00
C ALA A 36 -9.08 71.79 -6.58
N GLY A 37 -9.05 71.54 -5.28
CA GLY A 37 -8.64 70.28 -4.67
C GLY A 37 -9.42 69.04 -5.11
N CYS A 38 -8.68 68.04 -5.60
CA CYS A 38 -9.10 66.64 -5.61
C CYS A 38 -8.23 65.89 -4.57
N PRO A 39 -8.80 65.06 -3.69
CA PRO A 39 -8.01 64.32 -2.71
C PRO A 39 -7.03 63.40 -3.44
N ASN A 40 -5.80 63.35 -2.93
CA ASN A 40 -4.61 62.75 -3.54
C ASN A 40 -4.78 61.24 -3.81
N ARG A 41 -5.47 60.89 -4.91
CA ARG A 41 -5.67 59.49 -5.36
C ARG A 41 -4.35 58.83 -5.76
N SER A 42 -3.34 59.58 -6.21
CA SER A 42 -2.06 59.05 -6.65
C SER A 42 -1.19 58.53 -5.50
N THR A 43 -1.11 59.24 -4.38
CA THR A 43 -0.31 58.81 -3.21
C THR A 43 -0.91 57.59 -2.52
N SER A 44 -2.25 57.53 -2.42
CA SER A 44 -2.96 56.37 -1.87
C SER A 44 -2.87 55.14 -2.79
N GLN A 45 -2.95 55.32 -4.11
CA GLN A 45 -2.71 54.25 -5.08
C GLN A 45 -1.26 53.75 -5.06
N GLN A 46 -0.27 54.64 -4.95
CA GLN A 46 1.15 54.27 -4.85
C GLN A 46 1.45 53.52 -3.54
N GLN A 47 0.89 53.93 -2.40
CA GLN A 47 1.02 53.20 -1.14
C GLN A 47 0.34 51.83 -1.21
N GLN A 48 -0.88 51.74 -1.76
CA GLN A 48 -1.55 50.45 -1.96
C GLN A 48 -0.77 49.54 -2.91
N GLN A 49 -0.16 50.09 -3.96
CA GLN A 49 0.65 49.31 -4.89
C GLN A 49 1.97 48.85 -4.28
N GLN A 50 2.62 49.67 -3.43
CA GLN A 50 3.79 49.26 -2.65
C GLN A 50 3.44 48.17 -1.63
N LEU A 51 2.32 48.30 -0.92
CA LEU A 51 1.84 47.28 0.01
C LEU A 51 1.54 45.96 -0.72
N ARG A 52 0.87 46.02 -1.88
CA ARG A 52 0.65 44.84 -2.74
C ARG A 52 1.95 44.21 -3.21
N THR A 53 2.92 45.02 -3.63
CA THR A 53 4.24 44.53 -4.09
C THR A 53 5.01 43.87 -2.95
N ARG A 54 5.00 44.45 -1.74
CA ARG A 54 5.61 43.84 -0.56
C ARG A 54 4.91 42.55 -0.14
N ALA A 55 3.57 42.55 -0.12
CA ALA A 55 2.80 41.35 0.18
C ALA A 55 3.05 40.23 -0.85
N GLN A 56 3.16 40.58 -2.13
CA GLN A 56 3.50 39.64 -3.20
C GLN A 56 4.93 39.10 -3.07
N ALA A 57 5.91 39.95 -2.72
CA ALA A 57 7.28 39.52 -2.48
C ALA A 57 7.38 38.58 -1.26
N ALA A 58 6.70 38.91 -0.15
CA ALA A 58 6.63 38.06 1.03
C ALA A 58 5.96 36.72 0.73
N HIS A 59 4.89 36.70 -0.08
CA HIS A 59 4.23 35.47 -0.50
C HIS A 59 5.16 34.58 -1.35
N ILE A 60 5.92 35.17 -2.29
CA ILE A 60 6.91 34.45 -3.09
C ILE A 60 8.02 33.86 -2.20
N GLU A 61 8.49 34.63 -1.22
CA GLU A 61 9.51 34.17 -0.27
C GLU A 61 8.98 33.04 0.63
N SER A 62 7.77 33.17 1.19
CA SER A 62 7.11 32.11 1.95
C SER A 62 6.97 30.83 1.13
N ARG A 63 6.47 30.92 -0.12
CA ARG A 63 6.30 29.77 -1.01
C ARG A 63 7.63 29.07 -1.31
N ARG A 64 8.74 29.81 -1.37
CA ARG A 64 10.07 29.22 -1.58
C ARG A 64 10.44 28.22 -0.49
N TYR A 65 10.08 28.48 0.76
CA TYR A 65 10.35 27.54 1.87
C TYR A 65 9.58 26.22 1.70
N PHE A 66 8.32 26.30 1.26
CA PHE A 66 7.53 25.11 0.92
C PHE A 66 8.15 24.33 -0.23
N ASP A 67 8.51 25.01 -1.32
CA ASP A 67 9.11 24.36 -2.48
C ASP A 67 10.47 23.71 -2.14
N ILE A 68 11.26 24.30 -1.23
CA ILE A 68 12.50 23.67 -0.71
C ILE A 68 12.16 22.39 0.06
N ALA A 69 11.19 22.44 0.98
CA ALA A 69 10.79 21.27 1.77
C ALA A 69 10.34 20.09 0.87
N ILE A 70 9.52 20.37 -0.15
CA ILE A 70 9.05 19.34 -1.10
C ILE A 70 10.19 18.83 -1.99
N ASN A 71 11.13 19.69 -2.39
CA ASN A 71 12.31 19.24 -3.14
C ASN A 71 13.26 18.38 -2.29
N ASP A 72 13.44 18.71 -1.02
CA ASP A 72 14.23 17.91 -0.08
C ASP A 72 13.57 16.55 0.15
N LEU A 73 12.24 16.50 0.24
CA LEU A 73 11.45 15.26 0.31
C LEU A 73 11.71 14.34 -0.91
N HIS A 74 11.69 14.88 -2.13
CA HIS A 74 11.97 14.11 -3.35
C HIS A 74 13.39 13.52 -3.38
N ARG A 75 14.33 14.25 -2.78
CA ARG A 75 15.76 13.92 -2.80
C ARG A 75 16.22 13.22 -1.53
N LEU A 76 15.32 12.85 -0.62
CA LEU A 76 15.69 12.23 0.66
C LEU A 76 16.56 10.98 0.49
N HIS A 77 16.34 10.22 -0.58
CA HIS A 77 17.12 9.04 -0.95
C HIS A 77 18.61 9.34 -1.24
N GLU A 78 18.98 10.60 -1.47
CA GLU A 78 20.36 11.05 -1.66
C GLU A 78 21.12 11.24 -0.34
N PHE A 79 20.41 11.27 0.81
CA PHE A 79 20.98 11.55 2.11
C PHE A 79 20.98 10.31 3.02
N ASN A 80 22.08 10.13 3.75
CA ASN A 80 22.24 9.05 4.73
C ASN A 80 21.82 9.57 6.13
N GLY A 81 20.55 9.42 6.50
CA GLY A 81 20.09 9.66 7.89
C GLY A 81 18.95 10.67 8.06
N GLY A 82 18.65 10.99 9.33
CA GLY A 82 17.48 11.77 9.73
C GLY A 82 17.64 13.29 9.73
N GLU A 83 18.84 13.83 9.49
CA GLU A 83 19.10 15.28 9.53
C GLU A 83 18.23 16.06 8.52
N MET A 84 17.96 15.47 7.36
CA MET A 84 17.12 16.10 6.34
C MET A 84 15.64 16.16 6.76
N ILE A 85 15.16 15.22 7.58
CA ILE A 85 13.79 15.24 8.11
C ILE A 85 13.59 16.44 9.04
N GLY A 86 14.57 16.75 9.89
CA GLY A 86 14.55 17.94 10.73
C GLY A 86 14.49 19.22 9.89
N ARG A 87 15.34 19.32 8.86
CA ARG A 87 15.33 20.46 7.93
C ARG A 87 13.97 20.63 7.25
N ILE A 88 13.33 19.56 6.78
CA ILE A 88 12.00 19.63 6.16
C ILE A 88 10.99 20.28 7.12
N ALA A 89 10.96 19.86 8.39
CA ALA A 89 10.10 20.47 9.40
C ALA A 89 10.42 21.97 9.61
N ASP A 90 11.70 22.33 9.68
CA ASP A 90 12.13 23.73 9.83
C ASP A 90 11.69 24.60 8.64
N GLN A 91 11.85 24.11 7.40
CA GLN A 91 11.41 24.81 6.20
C GLN A 91 9.89 25.00 6.18
N LEU A 92 9.13 23.96 6.55
CA LEU A 92 7.68 24.06 6.65
C LEU A 92 7.25 25.06 7.73
N ASN A 93 7.95 25.13 8.86
CA ASN A 93 7.70 26.15 9.88
C ASN A 93 8.00 27.57 9.39
N GLN A 94 9.03 27.78 8.56
CA GLN A 94 9.28 29.08 7.93
C GLN A 94 8.18 29.45 6.94
N TRP A 95 7.68 28.48 6.16
CA TRP A 95 6.54 28.69 5.26
C TRP A 95 5.26 29.08 6.04
N LEU A 96 5.04 28.47 7.21
CA LEU A 96 3.85 28.66 8.03
C LEU A 96 3.86 29.94 8.88
N LYS A 97 5.02 30.60 9.02
CA LYS A 97 5.25 31.69 9.98
C LYS A 97 4.24 32.84 9.94
N ASP A 98 3.79 33.21 8.74
CA ASP A 98 2.85 34.32 8.51
C ASP A 98 1.43 33.82 8.20
N GLN A 99 1.14 32.54 8.46
CA GLN A 99 -0.16 31.91 8.25
C GLN A 99 -0.85 31.67 9.59
N GLU A 100 -2.18 31.80 9.60
CA GLU A 100 -2.99 31.52 10.77
C GLU A 100 -3.65 30.14 10.65
N PRO A 101 -3.90 29.44 11.78
CA PRO A 101 -4.73 28.25 11.79
C PRO A 101 -6.12 28.54 11.19
N ASP A 102 -6.72 27.55 10.51
CA ASP A 102 -8.10 27.68 10.04
C ASP A 102 -9.06 27.77 11.26
N PRO A 103 -9.74 28.90 11.48
CA PRO A 103 -10.62 29.07 12.64
C PRO A 103 -11.86 28.16 12.60
N LYS A 104 -12.16 27.55 11.46
CA LYS A 104 -13.28 26.60 11.31
C LYS A 104 -12.85 25.15 11.53
N TRP A 105 -11.55 24.89 11.55
CA TRP A 105 -11.07 23.54 11.75
C TRP A 105 -11.25 23.13 13.22
N HIS A 106 -11.65 21.89 13.41
CA HIS A 106 -11.72 21.24 14.71
C HIS A 106 -11.21 19.80 14.56
N PRO A 107 -10.75 19.16 15.65
CA PRO A 107 -10.45 17.73 15.62
C PRO A 107 -11.63 16.93 15.09
N ASP A 108 -11.35 15.86 14.36
CA ASP A 108 -12.38 14.97 13.83
C ASP A 108 -13.26 14.43 14.97
N PRO A 109 -14.60 14.53 14.90
CA PRO A 109 -15.51 14.05 15.94
C PRO A 109 -15.30 12.60 16.38
N LEU A 110 -14.81 11.72 15.49
CA LEU A 110 -14.53 10.33 15.86
C LEU A 110 -13.40 10.19 16.89
N VAL A 111 -12.56 11.21 17.06
CA VAL A 111 -11.54 11.23 18.12
C VAL A 111 -12.19 11.14 19.51
N GLU A 112 -13.38 11.69 19.70
CA GLU A 112 -14.09 11.64 20.99
C GLU A 112 -14.55 10.23 21.37
N GLN A 113 -14.66 9.33 20.38
CA GLN A 113 -15.08 7.94 20.57
C GLN A 113 -13.93 7.01 20.96
N LEU A 114 -12.68 7.49 20.87
CA LEU A 114 -11.52 6.71 21.26
C LEU A 114 -11.48 6.50 22.78
N PRO A 115 -10.95 5.35 23.25
CA PRO A 115 -10.60 5.16 24.65
C PRO A 115 -9.79 6.33 25.22
N ASP A 116 -10.02 6.64 26.50
CA ASP A 116 -9.39 7.78 27.20
C ASP A 116 -7.88 7.79 27.05
N GLU A 117 -7.24 6.63 27.18
CA GLU A 117 -5.79 6.48 27.03
C GLU A 117 -5.25 6.97 25.68
N PHE A 118 -6.01 6.80 24.58
CA PHE A 118 -5.62 7.28 23.26
C PHE A 118 -5.92 8.76 23.10
N ARG A 119 -7.04 9.24 23.65
CA ARG A 119 -7.38 10.67 23.63
C ARG A 119 -6.33 11.50 24.37
N GLN A 120 -5.76 10.99 25.46
CA GLN A 120 -4.73 11.68 26.23
C GLN A 120 -3.33 11.67 25.60
N LEU A 121 -3.11 10.98 24.48
CA LEU A 121 -1.83 11.02 23.79
C LEU A 121 -1.52 12.45 23.31
N SER A 122 -0.29 12.91 23.51
CA SER A 122 0.12 14.26 23.10
C SER A 122 -0.08 14.50 21.60
N VAL A 123 0.12 13.48 20.75
CA VAL A 123 -0.13 13.61 19.30
C VAL A 123 -1.60 13.87 18.96
N VAL A 124 -2.54 13.41 19.80
CA VAL A 124 -3.99 13.59 19.64
C VAL A 124 -4.45 14.92 20.24
N GLN A 125 -3.90 15.31 21.39
CA GLN A 125 -4.16 16.63 21.97
C GLN A 125 -3.64 17.77 21.08
N ASN A 126 -2.59 17.50 20.31
CA ASN A 126 -1.91 18.49 19.47
C ASN A 126 -2.35 18.46 17.99
N LEU A 127 -3.51 17.88 17.66
CA LEU A 127 -4.00 17.84 16.27
C LEU A 127 -4.25 19.25 15.68
N GLY A 128 -4.62 20.21 16.53
CA GLY A 128 -4.80 21.62 16.16
C GLY A 128 -3.53 22.47 16.23
N GLU A 129 -2.41 21.92 16.70
CA GLU A 129 -1.15 22.66 16.67
C GLU A 129 -0.74 22.97 15.24
N PHE A 130 -0.35 24.24 15.03
CA PHE A 130 0.00 24.80 13.74
C PHE A 130 1.51 25.06 13.67
N THR A 131 2.27 24.03 14.00
CA THR A 131 3.73 23.95 13.90
C THR A 131 4.12 22.53 13.50
N PHE A 132 5.26 22.37 12.85
CA PHE A 132 5.79 21.09 12.40
C PHE A 132 6.95 20.63 13.28
N ASN A 133 6.96 19.34 13.59
CA ASN A 133 8.06 18.65 14.27
C ASN A 133 8.60 17.49 13.42
N GLN A 134 9.54 16.72 13.97
CA GLN A 134 10.16 15.60 13.26
C GLN A 134 9.16 14.47 12.93
N SER A 135 8.17 14.21 13.79
CA SER A 135 7.13 13.21 13.53
C SER A 135 6.24 13.62 12.34
N ASP A 136 5.97 14.91 12.19
CA ASP A 136 5.22 15.46 11.05
C ASP A 136 5.98 15.26 9.73
N ALA A 137 7.28 15.56 9.72
CA ALA A 137 8.11 15.33 8.54
C ALA A 137 8.27 13.83 8.21
N ASN A 138 8.24 12.94 9.20
CA ASN A 138 8.19 11.50 8.98
C ASN A 138 6.83 11.04 8.39
N HIS A 139 5.71 11.61 8.83
CA HIS A 139 4.40 11.34 8.23
C HIS A 139 4.33 11.79 6.78
N LEU A 140 4.91 12.96 6.48
CA LEU A 140 5.06 13.48 5.13
C LEU A 140 5.87 12.51 4.25
N LEU A 141 7.00 12.00 4.78
CA LEU A 141 7.85 11.02 4.09
C LEU A 141 7.11 9.73 3.75
N VAL A 142 6.49 9.11 4.75
CA VAL A 142 5.84 7.81 4.54
C VAL A 142 4.64 7.94 3.61
N SER A 143 3.88 9.04 3.71
CA SER A 143 2.76 9.35 2.78
C SER A 143 3.26 9.59 1.36
N TYR A 144 4.40 10.26 1.20
CA TYR A 144 5.07 10.39 -0.10
C TYR A 144 5.51 9.04 -0.67
N TRP A 145 6.05 8.13 0.15
CA TRP A 145 6.36 6.78 -0.33
C TRP A 145 5.11 6.03 -0.78
N PHE A 146 4.02 6.09 -0.02
CA PHE A 146 2.75 5.48 -0.42
C PHE A 146 2.24 6.02 -1.75
N SER A 147 2.29 7.34 -1.96
CA SER A 147 1.81 7.93 -3.21
C SER A 147 2.63 7.50 -4.41
N ARG A 148 3.96 7.49 -4.26
CA ARG A 148 4.85 6.99 -5.29
C ARG A 148 4.65 5.51 -5.57
N ILE A 149 4.36 4.69 -4.56
CA ILE A 149 3.99 3.28 -4.77
C ILE A 149 2.68 3.20 -5.55
N ALA A 150 1.65 3.92 -5.12
CA ALA A 150 0.32 3.87 -5.72
C ALA A 150 0.37 4.25 -7.22
N ASP A 151 1.16 5.27 -7.58
CA ASP A 151 1.34 5.75 -8.96
C ASP A 151 1.69 4.63 -9.96
N TRP A 152 2.53 3.66 -9.58
CA TRP A 152 2.94 2.57 -10.48
C TRP A 152 2.33 1.21 -10.11
N ALA A 153 1.95 0.99 -8.85
CA ALA A 153 1.37 -0.27 -8.39
C ALA A 153 -0.13 -0.40 -8.73
N GLY A 154 -0.87 0.71 -8.83
CA GLY A 154 -2.29 0.71 -9.22
C GLY A 154 -2.53 0.32 -10.67
N GLY A 155 -1.48 0.34 -11.50
CA GLY A 155 -1.52 0.06 -12.93
C GLY A 155 -2.29 1.12 -13.74
N ASP A 156 -2.36 0.91 -15.06
CA ASP A 156 -3.04 1.83 -15.99
C ASP A 156 -4.58 1.66 -16.02
N THR A 157 -5.18 1.06 -14.99
CA THR A 157 -6.60 0.69 -14.98
C THR A 157 -7.48 1.89 -14.68
N LEU A 158 -8.62 2.05 -15.39
CA LEU A 158 -9.58 3.13 -15.11
C LEU A 158 -10.66 2.74 -14.09
N ASP A 159 -10.69 1.47 -13.69
CA ASP A 159 -11.70 0.89 -12.79
C ASP A 159 -11.17 0.83 -11.36
N ASP A 160 -11.91 1.42 -10.42
CA ASP A 160 -11.54 1.53 -9.00
C ASP A 160 -11.32 0.17 -8.35
N LEU A 161 -12.14 -0.84 -8.69
CA LEU A 161 -11.99 -2.18 -8.11
C LEU A 161 -10.73 -2.88 -8.62
N SER A 162 -10.41 -2.72 -9.90
CA SER A 162 -9.16 -3.22 -10.49
C SER A 162 -7.94 -2.55 -9.89
N ARG A 163 -8.01 -1.24 -9.65
CA ARG A 163 -6.99 -0.47 -8.95
C ARG A 163 -6.80 -0.95 -7.51
N ALA A 164 -7.88 -1.12 -6.75
CA ALA A 164 -7.84 -1.69 -5.40
C ALA A 164 -7.22 -3.09 -5.38
N ARG A 165 -7.58 -3.97 -6.32
CA ARG A 165 -6.97 -5.31 -6.47
C ARG A 165 -5.48 -5.24 -6.77
N ALA A 166 -5.03 -4.30 -7.60
CA ALA A 166 -3.62 -4.12 -7.93
C ALA A 166 -2.80 -3.64 -6.72
N LEU A 167 -3.31 -2.65 -5.99
CA LEU A 167 -2.69 -2.17 -4.74
C LEU A 167 -2.64 -3.26 -3.66
N PHE A 168 -3.70 -4.07 -3.57
CA PHE A 168 -3.74 -5.21 -2.67
C PHE A 168 -2.70 -6.27 -3.06
N ASP A 169 -2.62 -6.66 -4.33
CA ASP A 169 -1.61 -7.60 -4.84
C ASP A 169 -0.19 -7.09 -4.57
N TRP A 170 0.07 -5.80 -4.80
CA TRP A 170 1.34 -5.17 -4.44
C TRP A 170 1.63 -5.31 -2.95
N THR A 171 0.65 -5.05 -2.08
CA THR A 171 0.78 -5.18 -0.62
C THR A 171 1.21 -6.59 -0.23
N ILE A 172 0.55 -7.62 -0.77
CA ILE A 172 0.84 -9.02 -0.44
C ILE A 172 2.23 -9.45 -0.93
N ARG A 173 2.66 -8.98 -2.12
CA ARG A 173 4.00 -9.26 -2.64
C ARG A 173 5.09 -8.52 -1.88
N ASN A 174 4.82 -7.31 -1.39
CA ASN A 174 5.85 -6.45 -0.82
C ASN A 174 5.94 -6.50 0.71
N ILE A 175 4.89 -6.93 1.40
CA ILE A 175 4.84 -7.07 2.86
C ILE A 175 4.65 -8.53 3.22
N GLN A 176 5.72 -9.22 3.60
CA GLN A 176 5.68 -10.63 3.98
C GLN A 176 5.21 -10.81 5.43
N LEU A 177 4.48 -11.89 5.69
CA LEU A 177 4.02 -12.16 7.04
C LEU A 177 5.22 -12.56 7.92
N GLU A 178 5.45 -11.78 8.96
CA GLU A 178 6.53 -12.03 9.92
C GLU A 178 6.12 -13.12 10.93
N ASN A 179 7.10 -13.93 11.36
CA ASN A 179 6.88 -14.87 12.44
C ASN A 179 6.65 -14.09 13.74
N GLN A 180 5.52 -14.32 14.41
CA GLN A 180 5.19 -13.68 15.68
C GLN A 180 6.27 -13.86 16.74
N GLN A 181 7.02 -14.98 16.71
CA GLN A 181 8.13 -15.22 17.62
C GLN A 181 9.32 -14.28 17.41
N SER A 182 9.43 -13.66 16.23
CA SER A 182 10.47 -12.68 15.89
C SER A 182 10.10 -11.25 16.25
N VAL A 183 8.84 -11.01 16.63
CA VAL A 183 8.36 -9.71 17.10
C VAL A 183 8.63 -9.60 18.61
N PRO A 184 9.28 -8.53 19.11
CA PRO A 184 9.51 -8.35 20.52
C PRO A 184 8.19 -8.27 21.28
N VAL A 185 8.17 -8.92 22.43
CA VAL A 185 7.13 -8.74 23.43
C VAL A 185 7.59 -7.63 24.36
N LEU A 186 6.77 -6.58 24.47
CA LEU A 186 7.03 -5.45 25.34
C LEU A 186 6.85 -5.84 26.82
N PRO A 187 7.33 -5.03 27.79
CA PRO A 187 7.15 -5.32 29.22
C PRO A 187 5.68 -5.50 29.65
N SER A 188 4.72 -4.95 28.90
CA SER A 188 3.28 -5.17 29.07
C SER A 188 2.79 -6.57 28.68
N GLY A 189 3.63 -7.39 28.06
CA GLY A 189 3.26 -8.72 27.56
C GLY A 189 2.61 -8.71 26.18
N VAL A 190 2.38 -7.55 25.57
CA VAL A 190 1.84 -7.45 24.21
C VAL A 190 2.97 -7.36 23.17
N PRO A 191 2.79 -7.93 21.97
CA PRO A 191 3.72 -7.73 20.86
C PRO A 191 3.85 -6.26 20.47
N LEU A 192 5.06 -5.86 20.07
CA LEU A 192 5.33 -4.55 19.50
C LEU A 192 4.57 -4.36 18.18
N VAL A 193 3.92 -3.20 18.05
CA VAL A 193 3.33 -2.69 16.82
C VAL A 193 4.38 -1.83 16.08
N PRO A 194 4.84 -2.25 14.89
CA PRO A 194 5.78 -1.47 14.10
C PRO A 194 5.12 -0.21 13.51
N SER A 195 5.91 0.80 13.19
CA SER A 195 5.45 1.96 12.43
C SER A 195 5.31 1.61 10.95
N LEU A 196 4.49 2.36 10.22
CA LEU A 196 4.36 2.21 8.76
C LEU A 196 5.72 2.35 8.03
N THR A 197 6.58 3.23 8.53
CA THR A 197 7.96 3.41 8.02
C THR A 197 8.77 2.11 8.16
N GLU A 198 8.72 1.46 9.33
CA GLU A 198 9.40 0.18 9.56
C GLU A 198 8.82 -0.93 8.68
N VAL A 199 7.49 -1.05 8.59
CA VAL A 199 6.81 -2.06 7.77
C VAL A 199 7.20 -1.93 6.30
N LEU A 200 7.15 -0.71 5.73
CA LEU A 200 7.51 -0.48 4.33
C LEU A 200 8.98 -0.80 4.05
N LEU A 201 9.88 -0.24 4.87
CA LEU A 201 11.33 -0.40 4.67
C LEU A 201 11.78 -1.84 4.81
N LEU A 202 11.25 -2.55 5.81
CA LEU A 202 11.59 -3.95 6.06
C LEU A 202 10.82 -4.91 5.16
N GLY A 203 9.71 -4.49 4.55
CA GLY A 203 8.90 -5.34 3.66
C GLY A 203 8.27 -6.54 4.37
N ARG A 204 7.98 -6.42 5.67
CA ARG A 204 7.41 -7.49 6.50
C ARG A 204 6.60 -6.93 7.67
N GLY A 205 5.59 -7.68 8.09
CA GLY A 205 4.70 -7.30 9.19
C GLY A 205 3.62 -8.35 9.46
N SER A 206 2.68 -8.01 10.34
CA SER A 206 1.50 -8.80 10.66
C SER A 206 0.40 -8.65 9.59
N PRO A 207 -0.69 -9.44 9.66
CA PRO A 207 -1.89 -9.20 8.85
C PRO A 207 -2.49 -7.81 9.08
N LEU A 208 -2.38 -7.25 10.29
CA LEU A 208 -2.85 -5.89 10.58
C LEU A 208 -1.98 -4.82 9.93
N ASP A 209 -0.67 -5.05 9.85
CA ASP A 209 0.25 -4.19 9.11
C ASP A 209 -0.03 -4.20 7.60
N ARG A 210 -0.37 -5.37 7.03
CA ARG A 210 -0.86 -5.47 5.65
C ARG A 210 -2.15 -4.68 5.45
N ALA A 211 -3.09 -4.77 6.39
CA ALA A 211 -4.33 -4.00 6.32
C ALA A 211 -4.05 -2.50 6.31
N MET A 212 -3.19 -2.02 7.22
CA MET A 212 -2.75 -0.62 7.26
C MET A 212 -2.08 -0.16 5.96
N VAL A 213 -1.12 -0.93 5.44
CA VAL A 213 -0.43 -0.59 4.17
C VAL A 213 -1.43 -0.52 3.02
N PHE A 214 -2.34 -1.48 2.91
CA PHE A 214 -3.34 -1.50 1.84
C PHE A 214 -4.30 -0.32 1.92
N THR A 215 -4.77 0.03 3.12
CA THR A 215 -5.68 1.17 3.31
C THR A 215 -4.99 2.50 3.04
N GLU A 216 -3.71 2.63 3.41
CA GLU A 216 -2.91 3.81 3.09
C GLU A 216 -2.67 3.97 1.59
N LEU A 217 -2.46 2.87 0.86
CA LEU A 217 -2.39 2.90 -0.61
C LEU A 217 -3.72 3.28 -1.24
N CYS A 218 -4.84 2.73 -0.74
CA CYS A 218 -6.19 3.12 -1.20
C CYS A 218 -6.45 4.62 -1.02
N ARG A 219 -6.00 5.19 0.11
CA ARG A 219 -6.13 6.62 0.41
C ARG A 219 -5.43 7.50 -0.62
N GLN A 220 -4.28 7.07 -1.15
CA GLN A 220 -3.57 7.81 -2.20
C GLN A 220 -4.34 7.85 -3.53
N GLU A 221 -5.17 6.84 -3.78
CA GLU A 221 -6.05 6.75 -4.95
C GLU A 221 -7.47 7.25 -4.67
N HIS A 222 -7.70 7.92 -3.53
CA HIS A 222 -9.01 8.40 -3.09
C HIS A 222 -10.09 7.30 -2.98
N LEU A 223 -9.67 6.08 -2.69
CA LEU A 223 -10.56 4.95 -2.42
C LEU A 223 -10.80 4.84 -0.91
N ASP A 224 -12.07 4.89 -0.51
CA ASP A 224 -12.46 4.73 0.88
C ASP A 224 -12.28 3.28 1.32
N ALA A 225 -11.28 3.04 2.17
CA ALA A 225 -11.00 1.73 2.74
C ALA A 225 -11.17 1.75 4.25
N GLY A 226 -11.81 0.71 4.79
CA GLY A 226 -12.08 0.54 6.21
C GLY A 226 -11.84 -0.89 6.67
N ILE A 227 -11.60 -1.07 7.97
CA ILE A 227 -11.41 -2.38 8.58
C ILE A 227 -12.78 -2.96 8.95
N ILE A 228 -13.15 -4.06 8.31
CA ILE A 228 -14.38 -4.79 8.62
C ILE A 228 -14.10 -5.66 9.84
N ALA A 229 -14.76 -5.32 10.95
CA ALA A 229 -14.65 -6.06 12.18
C ALA A 229 -15.96 -6.74 12.54
N VAL A 230 -15.84 -7.94 13.11
CA VAL A 230 -16.97 -8.79 13.51
C VAL A 230 -16.84 -9.15 14.98
N GLN A 231 -17.96 -9.37 15.65
CA GLN A 231 -17.99 -9.95 17.00
C GLN A 231 -18.29 -11.44 16.86
N PRO A 232 -17.38 -12.33 17.28
CA PRO A 232 -17.70 -13.75 17.36
C PRO A 232 -18.86 -13.97 18.33
N ASN A 233 -19.74 -14.91 17.99
CA ASN A 233 -20.76 -15.37 18.93
C ASN A 233 -20.09 -16.10 20.10
N THR A 234 -19.93 -15.41 21.23
CA THR A 234 -19.43 -15.99 22.48
C THR A 234 -20.60 -16.39 23.40
N PRO A 235 -20.47 -17.47 24.20
CA PRO A 235 -21.52 -17.89 25.13
C PRO A 235 -21.98 -16.78 26.10
N ASP A 236 -21.07 -15.85 26.43
CA ASP A 236 -21.30 -14.75 27.36
C ASP A 236 -21.82 -13.47 26.68
N GLY A 237 -22.01 -13.47 25.35
CA GLY A 237 -22.63 -12.37 24.59
C GLY A 237 -21.82 -11.06 24.50
N VAL A 238 -20.64 -10.98 25.13
CA VAL A 238 -19.74 -9.82 25.07
C VAL A 238 -18.49 -10.21 24.27
N GLY A 239 -18.59 -10.14 22.94
CA GLY A 239 -17.44 -10.35 22.05
C GLY A 239 -16.65 -9.06 21.85
N THR A 240 -15.32 -9.13 21.90
CA THR A 240 -14.46 -8.06 21.38
C THR A 240 -14.51 -8.05 19.84
N TRP A 241 -14.46 -6.86 19.26
CA TRP A 241 -14.38 -6.73 17.80
C TRP A 241 -13.07 -7.33 17.28
N GLN A 242 -13.18 -8.23 16.31
CA GLN A 242 -12.04 -8.86 15.66
C GLN A 242 -11.99 -8.46 14.19
N VAL A 243 -10.80 -8.16 13.68
CA VAL A 243 -10.60 -7.83 12.27
C VAL A 243 -10.91 -9.05 11.41
N ALA A 244 -11.93 -8.92 10.55
CA ALA A 244 -12.33 -9.94 9.60
C ALA A 244 -11.64 -9.69 8.25
N PHE A 245 -11.84 -8.51 7.68
CA PHE A 245 -11.39 -8.15 6.32
C PHE A 245 -11.03 -6.67 6.25
N VAL A 246 -10.43 -6.26 5.14
CA VAL A 246 -10.44 -4.86 4.67
C VAL A 246 -11.59 -4.70 3.67
N GLY A 247 -12.40 -3.67 3.85
CA GLY A 247 -13.49 -3.32 2.96
C GLY A 247 -13.17 -2.04 2.18
N VAL A 248 -13.30 -2.08 0.85
CA VAL A 248 -13.16 -0.88 -0.01
C VAL A 248 -14.54 -0.51 -0.53
N LEU A 249 -14.99 0.71 -0.25
CA LEU A 249 -16.30 1.22 -0.65
C LEU A 249 -16.22 1.79 -2.07
N ILE A 250 -16.89 1.12 -3.01
CA ILE A 250 -16.95 1.51 -4.42
C ILE A 250 -18.42 1.50 -4.85
N GLU A 251 -18.90 2.62 -5.38
CA GLU A 251 -20.30 2.76 -5.84
C GLU A 251 -21.36 2.28 -4.82
N GLY A 252 -21.12 2.56 -3.54
CA GLY A 252 -22.01 2.17 -2.43
C GLY A 252 -21.91 0.71 -1.98
N LYS A 253 -21.02 -0.10 -2.58
CA LYS A 253 -20.78 -1.50 -2.21
C LYS A 253 -19.43 -1.65 -1.53
N ILE A 254 -19.39 -2.45 -0.46
CA ILE A 254 -18.15 -2.71 0.30
C ILE A 254 -17.51 -4.00 -0.25
N HIS A 255 -16.41 -3.89 -0.99
CA HIS A 255 -15.66 -5.02 -1.55
C HIS A 255 -14.63 -5.55 -0.54
N LEU A 256 -14.58 -6.87 -0.35
CA LEU A 256 -13.83 -7.49 0.75
C LEU A 256 -12.47 -8.06 0.33
N PHE A 257 -11.45 -7.79 1.14
CA PHE A 257 -10.08 -8.25 0.96
C PHE A 257 -9.53 -8.88 2.24
N ASP A 258 -8.86 -10.02 2.13
CA ASP A 258 -8.33 -10.75 3.28
C ASP A 258 -6.81 -10.56 3.45
N PRO A 259 -6.34 -9.70 4.37
CA PRO A 259 -4.92 -9.43 4.53
C PRO A 259 -4.12 -10.62 5.10
N LEU A 260 -4.80 -11.56 5.78
CA LEU A 260 -4.17 -12.78 6.29
C LEU A 260 -3.90 -13.77 5.16
N LEU A 261 -4.93 -14.10 4.39
CA LEU A 261 -4.80 -15.06 3.28
C LEU A 261 -4.17 -14.46 2.03
N GLY A 262 -4.12 -13.13 1.92
CA GLY A 262 -3.53 -12.43 0.79
C GLY A 262 -4.30 -12.64 -0.51
N VAL A 263 -5.64 -12.69 -0.42
CA VAL A 263 -6.57 -12.79 -1.54
C VAL A 263 -7.77 -11.84 -1.35
N PRO A 264 -8.35 -11.28 -2.43
CA PRO A 264 -9.72 -10.77 -2.38
C PRO A 264 -10.68 -11.89 -1.98
N VAL A 265 -11.74 -11.58 -1.23
CA VAL A 265 -12.78 -12.57 -0.94
C VAL A 265 -13.51 -12.88 -2.25
N PRO A 266 -13.60 -14.14 -2.70
CA PRO A 266 -14.18 -14.48 -3.99
C PRO A 266 -15.71 -14.41 -3.95
N ASN A 267 -16.36 -13.85 -4.97
CA ASN A 267 -17.81 -13.90 -5.11
C ASN A 267 -18.27 -15.29 -5.62
N LYS A 268 -19.53 -15.41 -6.04
CA LYS A 268 -20.09 -16.68 -6.57
C LYS A 268 -19.39 -17.20 -7.81
N ARG A 269 -18.74 -16.34 -8.60
CA ARG A 269 -17.93 -16.76 -9.75
C ARG A 269 -16.64 -17.46 -9.32
N GLY A 270 -16.22 -17.23 -8.07
CA GLY A 270 -15.11 -17.90 -7.45
C GLY A 270 -13.75 -17.44 -7.94
N PHE A 271 -12.77 -18.32 -7.74
CA PHE A 271 -11.42 -18.15 -8.24
C PHE A 271 -11.35 -18.49 -9.73
N TYR A 272 -10.47 -17.80 -10.46
CA TYR A 272 -10.23 -18.05 -11.87
C TYR A 272 -8.78 -17.77 -12.25
N LEU A 273 -8.34 -18.29 -13.39
CA LEU A 273 -7.06 -17.96 -13.99
C LEU A 273 -7.25 -16.81 -14.98
N ASN A 274 -6.54 -15.70 -14.80
CA ASN A 274 -6.57 -14.62 -15.78
C ASN A 274 -5.79 -14.97 -17.06
N ASN A 275 -5.77 -14.06 -18.03
CA ASN A 275 -5.09 -14.27 -19.31
C ASN A 275 -3.57 -14.52 -19.19
N TYR A 276 -2.96 -14.17 -18.05
CA TYR A 276 -1.55 -14.40 -17.75
C TYR A 276 -1.31 -15.70 -16.96
N GLY A 277 -2.35 -16.48 -16.67
CA GLY A 277 -2.27 -17.70 -15.88
C GLY A 277 -2.17 -17.48 -14.37
N LEU A 278 -2.37 -16.25 -13.89
CA LEU A 278 -2.42 -15.96 -12.46
C LEU A 278 -3.78 -16.29 -11.87
N LEU A 279 -3.77 -16.91 -10.68
CA LEU A 279 -4.97 -17.10 -9.87
C LEU A 279 -5.46 -15.75 -9.34
N MET A 280 -6.68 -15.42 -9.74
CA MET A 280 -7.43 -14.23 -9.35
C MET A 280 -8.74 -14.65 -8.68
N ALA A 281 -9.37 -13.70 -8.00
CA ALA A 281 -10.72 -13.82 -7.47
C ALA A 281 -11.53 -12.62 -7.96
N GLU A 282 -12.79 -12.84 -8.31
CA GLU A 282 -13.73 -11.71 -8.39
C GLU A 282 -14.13 -11.31 -7.00
N THR A 283 -13.98 -10.03 -6.67
CA THR A 283 -14.12 -9.58 -5.29
C THR A 283 -15.58 -9.52 -4.89
N ALA A 284 -15.94 -10.33 -3.90
CA ALA A 284 -17.24 -10.31 -3.25
C ALA A 284 -17.48 -9.00 -2.51
N THR A 285 -18.75 -8.60 -2.48
CA THR A 285 -19.19 -7.53 -1.59
C THR A 285 -19.56 -8.08 -0.20
N LEU A 286 -19.64 -7.20 0.79
CA LEU A 286 -20.18 -7.52 2.11
C LEU A 286 -21.59 -8.07 2.03
N GLU A 287 -22.43 -7.53 1.14
CA GLU A 287 -23.79 -8.01 0.93
C GLU A 287 -23.81 -9.45 0.43
N GLU A 288 -22.98 -9.77 -0.57
CA GLU A 288 -22.88 -11.12 -1.10
C GLU A 288 -22.38 -12.09 -0.02
N ALA A 289 -21.27 -11.76 0.65
CA ALA A 289 -20.65 -12.61 1.67
C ALA A 289 -21.54 -12.86 2.89
N ALA A 290 -22.35 -11.87 3.29
CA ALA A 290 -23.31 -12.01 4.39
C ALA A 290 -24.55 -12.83 3.99
N SER A 291 -24.94 -12.81 2.71
CA SER A 291 -26.16 -13.48 2.24
C SER A 291 -25.94 -14.94 1.85
N ASP A 292 -24.69 -15.34 1.62
CA ASP A 292 -24.34 -16.68 1.18
C ASP A 292 -23.05 -17.15 1.88
N SER A 293 -23.19 -18.01 2.88
CA SER A 293 -22.03 -18.51 3.63
C SER A 293 -21.03 -19.24 2.74
N ALA A 294 -21.47 -19.81 1.61
CA ALA A 294 -20.59 -20.49 0.67
C ALA A 294 -19.50 -19.55 0.11
N ILE A 295 -19.75 -18.23 0.04
CA ILE A 295 -18.76 -17.24 -0.38
C ILE A 295 -17.55 -17.23 0.55
N VAL A 296 -17.77 -17.16 1.85
CA VAL A 296 -16.67 -17.15 2.82
C VAL A 296 -16.03 -18.53 2.95
N ARG A 297 -16.81 -19.61 2.81
CA ARG A 297 -16.31 -20.99 2.82
C ARG A 297 -15.33 -21.29 1.69
N GLN A 298 -15.33 -20.51 0.59
CA GLN A 298 -14.29 -20.63 -0.44
C GLN A 298 -12.87 -20.31 0.07
N LEU A 299 -12.74 -19.64 1.23
CA LEU A 299 -11.47 -19.32 1.88
C LEU A 299 -11.00 -20.38 2.88
N ASP A 300 -11.83 -21.38 3.18
CA ASP A 300 -11.50 -22.45 4.12
C ASP A 300 -10.45 -23.39 3.53
N ILE A 301 -9.65 -24.03 4.39
CA ILE A 301 -8.49 -24.83 3.99
C ILE A 301 -8.64 -26.23 4.58
N GLY A 302 -9.11 -27.13 3.71
CA GLY A 302 -9.55 -28.47 4.10
C GLY A 302 -10.64 -28.41 5.17
N ASP A 303 -10.82 -29.51 5.89
CA ASP A 303 -11.85 -29.59 6.95
C ASP A 303 -11.35 -29.06 8.31
N THR A 304 -10.05 -28.73 8.41
CA THR A 304 -9.38 -28.46 9.69
C THR A 304 -9.27 -26.99 10.05
N TRP A 305 -9.31 -26.09 9.07
CA TRP A 305 -9.15 -24.66 9.32
C TRP A 305 -10.16 -23.85 8.54
N GLN A 306 -10.94 -23.05 9.27
CA GLN A 306 -11.99 -22.21 8.73
C GLN A 306 -11.61 -20.75 8.94
N ARG A 307 -11.71 -19.93 7.89
CA ARG A 307 -11.31 -18.52 7.94
C ARG A 307 -12.23 -17.69 8.83
N LEU A 308 -13.52 -17.99 8.75
CA LEU A 308 -14.58 -17.38 9.55
C LEU A 308 -15.58 -18.50 9.92
N PRO A 309 -15.42 -19.14 11.10
CA PRO A 309 -16.20 -20.32 11.48
C PRO A 309 -17.71 -20.09 11.49
N ASP A 310 -18.14 -18.87 11.82
CA ASP A 310 -19.53 -18.44 11.76
C ASP A 310 -19.67 -17.24 10.81
N PRO A 311 -20.02 -17.47 9.53
CA PRO A 311 -20.22 -16.39 8.57
C PRO A 311 -21.42 -15.47 8.86
N SER A 312 -22.38 -15.88 9.72
CA SER A 312 -23.56 -15.07 10.03
C SER A 312 -23.20 -13.75 10.72
N VAL A 313 -22.02 -13.67 11.34
CA VAL A 313 -21.48 -12.44 11.95
C VAL A 313 -21.24 -11.32 10.93
N LEU A 314 -21.29 -11.60 9.62
CA LEU A 314 -21.22 -10.59 8.56
C LEU A 314 -22.55 -9.87 8.30
N GLU A 315 -23.67 -10.36 8.85
CA GLU A 315 -24.96 -9.68 8.73
C GLU A 315 -24.94 -8.30 9.41
N ARG A 316 -24.09 -8.15 10.43
CA ARG A 316 -23.94 -6.95 11.23
C ARG A 316 -22.48 -6.73 11.61
N VAL A 317 -21.82 -5.78 10.96
CA VAL A 317 -20.38 -5.52 11.14
C VAL A 317 -20.12 -4.15 11.76
N ALA A 318 -18.93 -3.98 12.33
CA ALA A 318 -18.34 -2.67 12.54
C ALA A 318 -17.37 -2.33 11.40
N VAL A 319 -17.27 -1.05 11.06
CA VAL A 319 -16.24 -0.55 10.15
C VAL A 319 -15.36 0.46 10.88
N PHE A 320 -14.09 0.12 11.07
CA PHE A 320 -13.12 1.02 11.69
C PHE A 320 -12.26 1.71 10.64
N ILE A 321 -12.21 3.04 10.66
CA ILE A 321 -11.44 3.85 9.73
C ILE A 321 -9.97 3.88 10.19
N PRO A 322 -9.03 3.36 9.38
CA PRO A 322 -7.60 3.44 9.68
C PRO A 322 -7.14 4.89 9.47
N ALA A 323 -6.92 5.63 10.56
CA ALA A 323 -6.36 6.97 10.51
C ALA A 323 -5.18 7.07 11.48
N PRO A 324 -3.92 7.12 10.99
CA PRO A 324 -2.79 7.53 11.81
C PRO A 324 -3.08 8.89 12.44
N PRO A 325 -2.74 9.15 13.72
CA PRO A 325 -3.12 10.39 14.39
C PRO A 325 -2.75 11.65 13.61
N LEU A 326 -1.55 11.68 13.02
CA LEU A 326 -1.09 12.83 12.22
C LEU A 326 -1.91 13.07 10.95
N ALA A 327 -2.57 12.06 10.38
CA ALA A 327 -3.48 12.24 9.26
C ALA A 327 -4.76 13.02 9.64
N LEU A 328 -5.08 13.14 10.93
CA LEU A 328 -6.20 13.94 11.42
C LEU A 328 -5.80 15.40 11.70
N ALA A 329 -4.51 15.76 11.61
CA ALA A 329 -4.03 17.07 12.03
C ALA A 329 -4.28 18.17 10.99
N GLN A 330 -4.64 19.36 11.45
CA GLN A 330 -4.91 20.52 10.58
C GLN A 330 -3.72 20.88 9.68
N ARG A 331 -2.51 20.82 10.24
CA ARG A 331 -1.28 21.13 9.52
C ARG A 331 -0.99 20.18 8.36
N MET A 332 -1.46 18.92 8.42
CA MET A 332 -1.37 17.99 7.30
C MET A 332 -2.36 18.36 6.18
N ARG A 333 -3.58 18.74 6.54
CA ARG A 333 -4.56 19.29 5.58
C ARG A 333 -4.01 20.53 4.88
N ARG A 334 -3.37 21.42 5.63
CA ARG A 334 -2.78 22.65 5.08
C ARG A 334 -1.68 22.36 4.05
N ILE A 335 -0.81 21.38 4.29
CA ILE A 335 0.18 20.96 3.29
C ILE A 335 -0.53 20.38 2.08
N GLU A 336 -1.49 19.46 2.27
CA GLU A 336 -2.20 18.80 1.18
C GLU A 336 -2.87 19.79 0.22
N GLU A 337 -3.50 20.84 0.74
CA GLU A 337 -4.12 21.91 -0.05
C GLU A 337 -3.10 22.71 -0.90
N GLU A 338 -1.85 22.79 -0.46
CA GLU A 338 -0.78 23.53 -1.13
C GLU A 338 -0.05 22.68 -2.21
N LEU A 339 -0.16 21.35 -2.12
CA LEU A 339 0.41 20.41 -3.09
C LEU A 339 -0.30 20.49 -4.45
N THR A 340 0.48 20.56 -5.54
CA THR A 340 -0.07 20.70 -6.90
C THR A 340 0.64 19.82 -7.91
N GLY A 341 -0.04 19.54 -9.03
CA GLY A 341 0.54 18.77 -10.13
C GLY A 341 1.02 17.38 -9.69
N ARG A 342 2.28 17.06 -10.02
CA ARG A 342 2.92 15.76 -9.75
C ARG A 342 3.25 15.51 -8.27
N ASP A 343 3.16 16.56 -7.46
CA ASP A 343 3.48 16.54 -6.04
C ASP A 343 2.21 16.37 -5.19
N ARG A 344 1.04 16.16 -5.82
CA ARG A 344 -0.20 15.84 -5.10
C ARG A 344 -0.14 14.44 -4.51
N PHE A 345 -0.43 14.33 -3.23
CA PHE A 345 -0.65 13.08 -2.52
C PHE A 345 -1.43 13.34 -1.23
N ALA A 346 -2.09 12.30 -0.73
CA ALA A 346 -2.94 12.40 0.45
C ALA A 346 -2.09 12.38 1.73
N LEU A 347 -2.29 13.37 2.59
CA LEU A 347 -1.68 13.54 3.92
C LEU A 347 -2.71 13.57 5.04
N TYR A 348 -3.89 14.11 4.74
CA TYR A 348 -5.00 14.29 5.64
C TYR A 348 -6.11 13.27 5.35
N ILE A 349 -6.98 13.05 6.33
CA ILE A 349 -8.23 12.31 6.18
C ILE A 349 -9.34 13.01 6.96
N ASP A 350 -10.48 13.19 6.30
CA ASP A 350 -11.75 13.51 6.93
C ASP A 350 -12.42 12.17 7.33
N ALA A 351 -12.06 11.65 8.50
CA ALA A 351 -12.44 10.30 8.90
C ALA A 351 -13.94 10.21 9.17
N SER A 352 -14.56 11.28 9.68
CA SER A 352 -16.01 11.41 9.84
C SER A 352 -16.73 11.30 8.49
N ALA A 353 -16.29 12.00 7.44
CA ALA A 353 -16.92 11.89 6.13
C ALA A 353 -16.78 10.47 5.53
N VAL A 354 -15.64 9.81 5.73
CA VAL A 354 -15.46 8.41 5.31
C VAL A 354 -16.39 7.49 6.10
N ALA A 355 -16.47 7.67 7.42
CA ALA A 355 -17.34 6.89 8.30
C ALA A 355 -18.82 7.06 7.96
N GLU A 356 -19.28 8.27 7.62
CA GLU A 356 -20.65 8.53 7.16
C GLU A 356 -21.00 7.73 5.90
N ARG A 357 -20.08 7.65 4.93
CA ARG A 357 -20.27 6.88 3.70
C ARG A 357 -20.37 5.38 3.97
N PHE A 358 -19.58 4.85 4.91
CA PHE A 358 -19.71 3.46 5.35
C PHE A 358 -21.00 3.21 6.14
N ALA A 359 -21.38 4.13 7.04
CA ALA A 359 -22.58 4.02 7.87
C ALA A 359 -23.87 4.03 7.04
N ALA A 360 -23.84 4.56 5.83
CA ALA A 360 -24.96 4.49 4.90
C ALA A 360 -25.26 3.06 4.42
N HIS A 361 -24.33 2.11 4.58
CA HIS A 361 -24.54 0.72 4.18
C HIS A 361 -25.38 -0.05 5.22
N PRO A 362 -26.48 -0.74 4.86
CA PRO A 362 -27.45 -1.31 5.81
C PRO A 362 -26.90 -2.33 6.82
N ARG A 363 -25.78 -2.97 6.49
CA ARG A 363 -25.12 -4.00 7.33
C ARG A 363 -24.08 -3.43 8.29
N VAL A 364 -23.78 -2.13 8.22
CA VAL A 364 -22.81 -1.47 9.10
C VAL A 364 -23.53 -0.96 10.34
N ALA A 365 -23.25 -1.57 11.49
CA ALA A 365 -23.88 -1.21 12.75
C ALA A 365 -23.12 -0.14 13.53
N THR A 366 -21.80 -0.12 13.37
CA THR A 366 -20.91 0.78 14.11
C THR A 366 -19.83 1.26 13.16
N VAL A 367 -19.50 2.55 13.26
CA VAL A 367 -18.32 3.14 12.64
C VAL A 367 -17.48 3.84 13.70
N GLY A 368 -16.17 3.91 13.50
CA GLY A 368 -15.26 4.60 14.42
C GLY A 368 -13.83 4.61 13.91
N LEU A 369 -12.90 5.18 14.67
CA LEU A 369 -11.48 5.09 14.35
C LEU A 369 -10.93 3.71 14.74
N TRP A 370 -10.04 3.16 13.92
CA TRP A 370 -9.33 1.95 14.29
C TRP A 370 -8.29 2.25 15.37
N SER A 371 -8.23 1.46 16.45
CA SER A 371 -7.30 1.68 17.56
C SER A 371 -5.84 1.43 17.22
N TYR A 372 -5.58 0.58 16.23
CA TYR A 372 -4.23 0.06 15.93
C TYR A 372 -3.16 1.15 15.70
N PRO A 373 -3.41 2.25 14.96
CA PRO A 373 -2.44 3.35 14.83
C PRO A 373 -2.18 4.10 16.13
N PHE A 374 -3.13 4.12 17.07
CA PHE A 374 -2.99 4.75 18.38
C PHE A 374 -2.21 3.86 19.34
N GLU A 375 -2.45 2.55 19.32
CA GLU A 375 -1.67 1.55 20.06
C GLU A 375 -0.16 1.65 19.73
N MET A 376 0.17 1.82 18.44
CA MET A 376 1.54 2.04 17.96
C MET A 376 2.22 3.25 18.62
N VAL A 377 1.48 4.35 18.78
CA VAL A 377 1.98 5.58 19.44
C VAL A 377 2.08 5.38 20.96
N THR A 378 1.05 4.79 21.57
CA THR A 378 1.02 4.48 23.00
C THR A 378 2.24 3.65 23.41
N GLN A 379 2.56 2.60 22.66
CA GLN A 379 3.72 1.76 22.93
C GLN A 379 5.03 2.55 22.88
N ARG A 380 5.20 3.48 21.92
CA ARG A 380 6.40 4.34 21.79
C ARG A 380 6.53 5.36 22.91
N VAL A 381 5.42 5.85 23.44
CA VAL A 381 5.41 6.74 24.61
C VAL A 381 5.75 5.95 25.88
N GLN A 382 5.24 4.73 26.02
CA GLN A 382 5.42 3.91 27.23
C GLN A 382 6.79 3.22 27.29
N TYR A 383 7.32 2.76 26.16
CA TYR A 383 8.52 1.94 26.05
C TYR A 383 9.55 2.52 25.05
N PRO A 384 9.97 3.79 25.21
CA PRO A 384 10.78 4.47 24.21
C PRO A 384 12.17 3.82 24.03
N ASN A 385 12.76 3.27 25.09
CA ASN A 385 14.11 2.70 25.04
C ASN A 385 14.11 1.32 24.38
N GLU A 386 13.18 0.45 24.77
CA GLU A 386 13.03 -0.90 24.22
C GLU A 386 12.72 -0.83 22.72
N ILE A 387 11.81 0.07 22.34
CA ILE A 387 11.45 0.26 20.94
C ILE A 387 12.61 0.89 20.17
N ALA A 388 13.29 1.91 20.71
CA ALA A 388 14.45 2.50 20.04
C ALA A 388 15.56 1.46 19.79
N GLN A 389 15.87 0.61 20.77
CA GLN A 389 16.85 -0.47 20.63
C GLN A 389 16.43 -1.47 19.55
N TYR A 390 15.15 -1.88 19.56
CA TYR A 390 14.62 -2.79 18.54
C TYR A 390 14.66 -2.19 17.13
N THR A 391 14.13 -0.98 16.97
CA THR A 391 14.10 -0.27 15.69
C THR A 391 15.53 -0.07 15.17
N GLN A 392 16.47 0.32 16.05
CA GLN A 392 17.88 0.44 15.69
C GLN A 392 18.44 -0.90 15.20
N ALA A 393 18.24 -2.00 15.94
CA ALA A 393 18.74 -3.32 15.55
C ALA A 393 18.20 -3.79 14.20
N ARG A 394 16.91 -3.54 13.89
CA ARG A 394 16.29 -3.96 12.62
C ARG A 394 16.66 -3.06 11.44
N LEU A 395 16.83 -1.76 11.67
CA LEU A 395 17.13 -0.81 10.60
C LEU A 395 18.64 -0.57 10.40
N GLN A 396 19.50 -1.04 11.32
CA GLN A 396 20.96 -0.84 11.24
C GLN A 396 21.53 -1.25 9.88
N MET A 397 21.11 -2.41 9.38
CA MET A 397 21.58 -2.94 8.09
C MET A 397 21.14 -2.05 6.91
N LEU A 398 19.94 -1.46 6.97
CA LEU A 398 19.48 -0.53 5.94
C LEU A 398 20.35 0.73 5.90
N GLN A 399 20.79 1.19 7.07
CA GLN A 399 21.56 2.43 7.27
C GLN A 399 23.08 2.23 7.10
N LEU A 400 23.54 1.00 6.88
CA LEU A 400 24.95 0.69 6.75
C LEU A 400 25.54 1.30 5.46
N VAL A 401 26.52 2.19 5.62
CA VAL A 401 27.17 2.90 4.52
C VAL A 401 28.29 2.06 3.90
N LEU A 402 28.22 1.89 2.57
CA LEU A 402 29.25 1.28 1.73
C LEU A 402 29.80 2.30 0.73
N GLY A 403 31.01 2.78 0.99
CA GLY A 403 31.61 3.90 0.28
C GLY A 403 30.95 5.21 0.74
N ASP A 404 30.11 5.78 -0.12
CA ASP A 404 29.45 7.07 0.07
C ASP A 404 27.93 6.96 0.31
N VAL A 405 27.36 5.75 0.27
CA VAL A 405 25.91 5.54 0.30
C VAL A 405 25.52 4.39 1.21
N ALA A 406 24.32 4.45 1.80
CA ALA A 406 23.66 3.28 2.36
C ALA A 406 22.83 2.57 1.26
N PRO A 407 23.35 1.50 0.61
CA PRO A 407 22.76 0.99 -0.64
C PRO A 407 21.39 0.34 -0.44
N LEU A 408 21.15 -0.37 0.67
CA LEU A 408 19.83 -0.94 0.94
C LEU A 408 18.78 0.14 1.15
N TRP A 409 19.09 1.16 1.96
CA TRP A 409 18.21 2.31 2.18
C TRP A 409 17.86 3.04 0.88
N ARG A 410 18.88 3.43 0.10
CA ARG A 410 18.68 4.16 -1.17
C ARG A 410 17.94 3.30 -2.19
N GLY A 411 18.31 2.03 -2.33
CA GLY A 411 17.65 1.09 -3.22
C GLY A 411 16.17 0.91 -2.87
N ARG A 412 15.83 0.80 -1.57
CA ARG A 412 14.44 0.63 -1.12
C ARG A 412 13.59 1.86 -1.38
N GLN A 413 14.13 3.06 -1.18
CA GLN A 413 13.41 4.30 -1.55
C GLN A 413 13.20 4.44 -3.06
N LEU A 414 14.20 4.09 -3.87
CA LEU A 414 14.07 4.12 -5.34
C LEU A 414 13.05 3.08 -5.83
N TYR A 415 12.96 1.93 -5.14
CA TYR A 415 11.93 0.92 -5.42
C TYR A 415 10.53 1.49 -5.17
N PHE A 416 10.29 2.20 -4.06
CA PHE A 416 9.01 2.87 -3.81
C PHE A 416 8.67 3.88 -4.89
N GLN A 417 9.67 4.57 -5.43
CA GLN A 417 9.52 5.51 -6.55
C GLN A 417 9.29 4.85 -7.92
N GLY A 418 9.24 3.52 -8.01
CA GLY A 418 9.14 2.80 -9.28
C GLY A 418 10.39 2.88 -10.16
N LYS A 419 11.50 3.43 -9.62
CA LYS A 419 12.79 3.54 -10.32
C LYS A 419 13.58 2.24 -10.16
N LEU A 420 13.12 1.17 -10.79
CA LEU A 420 13.60 -0.19 -10.51
C LEU A 420 14.99 -0.47 -11.09
N VAL A 421 15.30 0.05 -12.29
CA VAL A 421 16.55 -0.25 -13.03
C VAL A 421 17.22 0.99 -13.62
N GLY A 422 18.42 0.81 -14.18
CA GLY A 422 19.32 1.87 -14.62
C GLY A 422 20.50 2.04 -13.66
N GLU A 423 21.49 2.85 -14.04
CA GLU A 423 22.70 3.10 -13.22
C GLU A 423 22.34 3.66 -11.84
N ASP A 424 21.32 4.52 -11.78
CA ASP A 424 20.76 5.11 -10.56
C ASP A 424 19.45 4.44 -10.11
N GLY A 425 19.14 3.24 -10.61
CA GLY A 425 17.94 2.47 -10.23
C GLY A 425 18.12 1.64 -8.96
N ALA A 426 17.02 1.21 -8.36
CA ALA A 426 17.00 0.38 -7.15
C ALA A 426 17.89 -0.88 -7.26
N ALA A 427 17.81 -1.58 -8.40
CA ALA A 427 18.62 -2.78 -8.66
C ALA A 427 20.13 -2.51 -8.56
N SER A 428 20.61 -1.37 -9.07
CA SER A 428 22.03 -0.99 -9.00
C SER A 428 22.51 -0.89 -7.55
N PHE A 429 21.72 -0.23 -6.69
CA PHE A 429 22.05 -0.11 -5.28
C PHE A 429 21.95 -1.46 -4.55
N PHE A 430 20.96 -2.29 -4.83
CA PHE A 430 20.91 -3.63 -4.24
C PHE A 430 22.09 -4.52 -4.69
N GLN A 431 22.59 -4.39 -5.92
CA GLN A 431 23.82 -5.08 -6.32
C GLN A 431 25.04 -4.58 -5.53
N ARG A 432 25.14 -3.26 -5.27
CA ARG A 432 26.22 -2.70 -4.42
C ARG A 432 26.20 -3.25 -2.99
N ALA A 433 25.02 -3.60 -2.47
CA ALA A 433 24.86 -4.21 -1.14
C ALA A 433 25.35 -5.67 -1.07
N ARG A 434 25.56 -6.34 -2.22
CA ARG A 434 25.96 -7.76 -2.30
C ARG A 434 27.48 -7.92 -2.42
N LEU A 435 28.20 -7.62 -1.34
CA LEU A 435 29.64 -7.85 -1.29
C LEU A 435 29.99 -9.33 -1.56
N SER A 436 31.01 -9.56 -2.39
CA SER A 436 31.56 -10.89 -2.61
C SER A 436 32.32 -11.39 -1.37
N GLU A 437 32.47 -12.71 -1.25
CA GLU A 437 33.26 -13.31 -0.15
C GLU A 437 34.68 -12.75 -0.09
N ARG A 438 35.31 -12.57 -1.26
CA ARG A 438 36.64 -11.97 -1.36
C ARG A 438 36.68 -10.55 -0.81
N GLN A 439 35.67 -9.72 -1.08
CA GLN A 439 35.58 -8.35 -0.55
C GLN A 439 35.40 -8.37 0.97
N MET A 440 34.48 -9.20 1.49
CA MET A 440 34.25 -9.31 2.94
C MET A 440 35.49 -9.85 3.67
N SER A 441 36.18 -10.87 3.12
CA SER A 441 37.43 -11.37 3.69
C SER A 441 38.54 -10.31 3.71
N ALA A 442 38.61 -9.46 2.68
CA ALA A 442 39.59 -8.37 2.63
C ALA A 442 39.35 -7.28 3.69
N MET A 443 38.10 -7.11 4.15
CA MET A 443 37.73 -6.13 5.17
C MET A 443 38.11 -6.53 6.61
N ARG A 444 38.56 -7.78 6.86
CA ARG A 444 38.93 -8.29 8.20
C ARG A 444 37.84 -8.08 9.26
N LEU A 445 36.60 -8.37 8.87
CA LEU A 445 35.41 -8.19 9.69
C LEU A 445 35.40 -9.12 10.91
N ARG A 446 34.83 -8.65 12.03
CA ARG A 446 34.45 -9.49 13.16
C ARG A 446 33.33 -10.47 12.75
N PRO A 447 33.14 -11.61 13.45
CA PRO A 447 32.09 -12.57 13.11
C PRO A 447 30.68 -11.96 13.03
N GLU A 448 30.35 -11.04 13.93
CA GLU A 448 29.07 -10.33 13.96
C GLU A 448 28.89 -9.39 12.75
N GLU A 449 29.94 -8.68 12.34
CA GLU A 449 29.94 -7.80 11.17
C GLU A 449 29.83 -8.62 9.89
N TYR A 450 30.55 -9.73 9.81
CA TYR A 450 30.47 -10.66 8.69
C TYR A 450 29.05 -11.24 8.55
N ALA A 451 28.42 -11.66 9.66
CA ALA A 451 27.03 -12.11 9.65
C ALA A 451 26.06 -11.02 9.20
N MET A 452 26.25 -9.77 9.64
CA MET A 452 25.46 -8.62 9.18
C MET A 452 25.58 -8.41 7.66
N PHE A 453 26.79 -8.49 7.09
CA PHE A 453 26.98 -8.36 5.63
C PHE A 453 26.38 -9.54 4.85
N GLN A 454 26.41 -10.76 5.40
CA GLN A 454 25.70 -11.89 4.80
C GLN A 454 24.19 -11.66 4.79
N HIS A 455 23.62 -11.19 5.90
CA HIS A 455 22.21 -10.84 5.99
C HIS A 455 21.82 -9.71 5.01
N MET A 456 22.69 -8.71 4.87
CA MET A 456 22.56 -7.61 3.90
C MET A 456 22.51 -8.11 2.46
N LYS A 457 23.42 -9.03 2.12
CA LYS A 457 23.49 -9.65 0.79
C LYS A 457 22.25 -10.47 0.47
N VAL A 458 21.70 -11.21 1.43
CA VAL A 458 20.47 -11.99 1.26
C VAL A 458 19.24 -11.08 1.13
N THR A 459 19.14 -10.04 1.95
CA THR A 459 18.06 -9.04 1.87
C THR A 459 18.08 -8.31 0.51
N ALA A 460 19.27 -7.91 0.05
CA ALA A 460 19.43 -7.33 -1.28
C ALA A 460 19.01 -8.29 -2.40
N ALA A 461 19.36 -9.57 -2.28
CA ALA A 461 18.97 -10.60 -3.24
C ALA A 461 17.44 -10.76 -3.28
N TYR A 462 16.76 -10.75 -2.12
CA TYR A 462 15.31 -10.83 -2.06
C TYR A 462 14.65 -9.68 -2.86
N TRP A 463 15.06 -8.44 -2.64
CA TRP A 463 14.51 -7.29 -3.38
C TRP A 463 14.91 -7.26 -4.86
N LEU A 464 16.08 -7.78 -5.22
CA LEU A 464 16.45 -7.99 -6.63
C LEU A 464 15.56 -9.04 -7.31
N GLY A 465 15.20 -10.11 -6.60
CA GLY A 465 14.24 -11.11 -7.08
C GLY A 465 12.87 -10.48 -7.32
N GLN A 466 12.40 -9.63 -6.40
CA GLN A 466 11.16 -8.85 -6.60
C GLN A 466 11.24 -7.93 -7.82
N ILE A 467 12.33 -7.18 -7.98
CA ILE A 467 12.53 -6.33 -9.18
C ILE A 467 12.51 -7.17 -10.45
N ALA A 468 13.20 -8.31 -10.49
CA ALA A 468 13.22 -9.19 -11.64
C ALA A 468 11.79 -9.68 -11.99
N MET A 469 10.96 -9.97 -10.99
CA MET A 469 9.54 -10.27 -11.21
C MET A 469 8.75 -9.10 -11.79
N GLU A 470 8.92 -7.89 -11.25
CA GLU A 470 8.24 -6.68 -11.76
C GLU A 470 8.64 -6.38 -13.22
N GLN A 471 9.85 -6.77 -13.62
CA GLN A 471 10.32 -6.65 -15.01
C GLN A 471 9.87 -7.79 -15.93
N GLY A 472 9.17 -8.80 -15.40
CA GLY A 472 8.82 -10.02 -16.13
C GLY A 472 10.02 -10.94 -16.43
N ASN A 473 11.18 -10.71 -15.81
CA ASN A 473 12.35 -11.56 -15.93
C ASN A 473 12.29 -12.71 -14.91
N PHE A 474 11.39 -13.65 -15.19
CA PHE A 474 11.06 -14.75 -14.28
C PHE A 474 12.23 -15.73 -14.07
N ASP A 475 13.03 -15.99 -15.10
CA ASP A 475 14.16 -16.93 -14.99
C ASP A 475 15.22 -16.39 -14.03
N SER A 476 15.58 -15.10 -14.15
CA SER A 476 16.50 -14.48 -13.18
C SER A 476 15.90 -14.38 -11.79
N ALA A 477 14.59 -14.14 -11.66
CA ALA A 477 13.94 -14.13 -10.34
C ALA A 477 14.04 -15.50 -9.66
N VAL A 478 13.75 -16.60 -10.38
CA VAL A 478 13.90 -17.98 -9.88
C VAL A 478 15.33 -18.27 -9.47
N GLU A 479 16.31 -17.93 -10.32
CA GLU A 479 17.73 -18.11 -10.03
C GLU A 479 18.13 -17.40 -8.74
N ILE A 480 17.72 -16.14 -8.57
CA ILE A 480 18.03 -15.35 -7.37
C ILE A 480 17.40 -15.98 -6.13
N PHE A 481 16.11 -16.29 -6.17
CA PHE A 481 15.39 -16.85 -5.03
C PHE A 481 15.96 -18.21 -4.60
N GLN A 482 16.26 -19.09 -5.55
CA GLN A 482 16.77 -20.43 -5.25
C GLN A 482 18.25 -20.41 -4.83
N ASN A 483 19.11 -19.74 -5.61
CA ASN A 483 20.57 -19.87 -5.44
C ASN A 483 21.17 -18.86 -4.47
N HIS A 484 20.50 -17.72 -4.25
CA HIS A 484 21.03 -16.64 -3.41
C HIS A 484 20.30 -16.46 -2.08
N ILE A 485 19.19 -17.18 -1.87
CA ILE A 485 18.43 -17.10 -0.61
C ILE A 485 18.19 -18.51 -0.05
N LEU A 486 17.49 -19.40 -0.76
CA LEU A 486 17.20 -20.74 -0.24
C LEU A 486 18.45 -21.59 0.01
N ALA A 487 19.49 -21.42 -0.80
CA ALA A 487 20.78 -22.10 -0.61
C ALA A 487 21.63 -21.52 0.54
N GLN A 488 21.20 -20.40 1.15
CA GLN A 488 21.94 -19.73 2.22
C GLN A 488 21.41 -20.14 3.59
N GLN A 489 22.29 -20.18 4.60
CA GLN A 489 21.89 -20.43 5.99
C GLN A 489 21.26 -19.19 6.66
N GLN A 490 21.44 -18.01 6.07
CA GLN A 490 20.90 -16.73 6.53
C GLN A 490 19.67 -16.36 5.71
N GLY A 491 18.76 -15.56 6.26
CA GLY A 491 17.59 -15.07 5.51
C GLY A 491 16.29 -15.81 5.77
N ILE A 492 16.17 -16.52 6.89
CA ILE A 492 14.97 -17.30 7.25
C ILE A 492 13.70 -16.42 7.29
N GLU A 493 13.86 -15.14 7.61
CA GLU A 493 12.79 -14.14 7.59
C GLU A 493 12.15 -13.94 6.20
N TRP A 494 12.89 -14.26 5.13
CA TRP A 494 12.42 -14.12 3.74
C TRP A 494 11.81 -15.41 3.20
N LEU A 495 11.91 -16.53 3.91
CA LEU A 495 11.51 -17.84 3.39
C LEU A 495 10.05 -17.90 2.91
N SER A 496 9.14 -17.34 3.71
CA SER A 496 7.71 -17.21 3.38
C SER A 496 7.52 -16.44 2.08
N GLY A 497 8.19 -15.29 1.96
CA GLY A 497 8.16 -14.49 0.74
C GLY A 497 8.74 -15.21 -0.46
N VAL A 498 9.89 -15.87 -0.32
CA VAL A 498 10.54 -16.59 -1.41
C VAL A 498 9.64 -17.70 -1.94
N ILE A 499 9.06 -18.51 -1.05
CA ILE A 499 8.13 -19.59 -1.44
C ILE A 499 6.92 -19.01 -2.17
N PHE A 500 6.32 -17.95 -1.63
CA PHE A 500 5.18 -17.28 -2.25
C PHE A 500 5.51 -16.76 -3.66
N HIS A 501 6.65 -16.08 -3.81
CA HIS A 501 7.08 -15.52 -5.09
C HIS A 501 7.43 -16.62 -6.11
N LEU A 502 8.09 -17.71 -5.71
CA LEU A 502 8.36 -18.85 -6.59
C LEU A 502 7.07 -19.52 -7.07
N GLY A 503 6.09 -19.68 -6.19
CA GLY A 503 4.75 -20.15 -6.58
C GLY A 503 4.11 -19.23 -7.61
N ARG A 504 4.14 -17.91 -7.38
CA ARG A 504 3.60 -16.89 -8.30
C ARG A 504 4.30 -16.90 -9.66
N ILE A 505 5.62 -17.05 -9.69
CA ILE A 505 6.40 -17.16 -10.92
C ILE A 505 5.99 -18.42 -11.69
N ALA A 506 5.88 -19.56 -11.01
CA ALA A 506 5.45 -20.80 -11.65
C ALA A 506 4.03 -20.68 -12.26
N GLN A 507 3.11 -19.94 -11.60
CA GLN A 507 1.80 -19.62 -12.18
C GLN A 507 1.91 -18.79 -13.49
N LEU A 508 2.76 -17.76 -13.48
CA LEU A 508 3.00 -16.90 -14.66
C LEU A 508 3.65 -17.67 -15.81
N GLN A 509 4.45 -18.68 -15.49
CA GLN A 509 5.01 -19.64 -16.45
C GLN A 509 4.02 -20.75 -16.85
N ARG A 510 2.79 -20.74 -16.30
CA ARG A 510 1.75 -21.77 -16.46
C ARG A 510 2.18 -23.18 -16.03
N ASN A 511 3.19 -23.27 -15.18
CA ASN A 511 3.62 -24.51 -14.55
C ASN A 511 2.86 -24.70 -13.22
N TYR A 512 1.57 -25.03 -13.31
CA TYR A 512 0.70 -25.11 -12.13
C TYR A 512 1.10 -26.21 -11.15
N ALA A 513 1.64 -27.33 -11.65
CA ALA A 513 2.17 -28.40 -10.80
C ALA A 513 3.31 -27.89 -9.91
N GLN A 514 4.25 -27.14 -10.48
CA GLN A 514 5.34 -26.54 -9.71
C GLN A 514 4.85 -25.42 -8.78
N ALA A 515 3.85 -24.64 -9.19
CA ALA A 515 3.26 -23.62 -8.31
C ALA A 515 2.64 -24.25 -7.06
N VAL A 516 1.88 -25.34 -7.23
CA VAL A 516 1.29 -26.12 -6.13
C VAL A 516 2.38 -26.68 -5.21
N ASP A 517 3.44 -27.28 -5.77
CA ASP A 517 4.57 -27.79 -4.97
C ASP A 517 5.22 -26.70 -4.12
N TRP A 518 5.45 -25.51 -4.67
CA TRP A 518 5.97 -24.38 -3.89
C TRP A 518 5.04 -24.01 -2.75
N TYR A 519 3.75 -23.78 -3.04
CA TYR A 519 2.79 -23.35 -2.03
C TYR A 519 2.59 -24.38 -0.90
N GLN A 520 2.76 -25.67 -1.17
CA GLN A 520 2.66 -26.73 -0.16
C GLN A 520 3.89 -26.82 0.75
N ARG A 521 5.03 -26.20 0.41
CA ARG A 521 6.23 -26.16 1.28
C ARG A 521 6.11 -25.20 2.46
N ASP A 522 5.07 -24.35 2.46
CA ASP A 522 4.84 -23.29 3.43
C ASP A 522 4.23 -23.78 4.76
N THR A 523 4.19 -25.10 5.03
CA THR A 523 3.37 -25.72 6.09
C THR A 523 3.53 -25.11 7.50
N PHE A 524 4.70 -24.54 7.82
CA PHE A 524 4.98 -23.98 9.15
C PHE A 524 5.27 -22.48 9.16
N LEU A 525 5.19 -21.78 8.02
CA LEU A 525 5.47 -20.34 8.00
C LEU A 525 4.18 -19.52 8.19
N PRO A 526 4.32 -18.21 8.50
CA PRO A 526 3.17 -17.35 8.76
C PRO A 526 2.18 -17.24 7.59
N SER A 527 2.62 -17.42 6.35
CA SER A 527 1.79 -17.35 5.14
C SER A 527 1.07 -18.65 4.76
N ARG A 528 1.27 -19.74 5.52
CA ARG A 528 0.85 -21.10 5.13
C ARG A 528 -0.58 -21.18 4.63
N TYR A 529 -1.50 -20.50 5.28
CA TYR A 529 -2.92 -20.61 4.96
C TYR A 529 -3.23 -19.98 3.61
N GLY A 530 -2.69 -18.79 3.33
CA GLY A 530 -2.81 -18.17 2.01
C GLY A 530 -2.18 -19.03 0.89
N SER A 531 -1.01 -19.62 1.15
CA SER A 531 -0.33 -20.51 0.19
C SER A 531 -1.14 -21.79 -0.07
N LEU A 532 -1.61 -22.47 0.97
CA LEU A 532 -2.41 -23.70 0.84
C LEU A 532 -3.74 -23.44 0.12
N LEU A 533 -4.40 -22.31 0.38
CA LEU A 533 -5.60 -21.91 -0.36
C LEU A 533 -5.30 -21.77 -1.85
N ARG A 534 -4.22 -21.07 -2.22
CA ARG A 534 -3.79 -20.92 -3.62
C ARG A 534 -3.48 -22.27 -4.26
N ALA A 535 -2.78 -23.16 -3.56
CA ALA A 535 -2.48 -24.51 -4.02
C ALA A 535 -3.77 -25.30 -4.33
N SER A 536 -4.70 -25.32 -3.37
CA SER A 536 -6.00 -26.00 -3.50
C SER A 536 -6.78 -25.51 -4.73
N LYS A 537 -6.90 -24.19 -4.89
CA LYS A 537 -7.62 -23.58 -6.01
C LYS A 537 -6.92 -23.77 -7.35
N LEU A 538 -5.60 -23.87 -7.37
CA LEU A 538 -4.88 -24.22 -8.59
C LEU A 538 -5.11 -25.67 -9.00
N VAL A 539 -5.14 -26.61 -8.05
CA VAL A 539 -5.48 -28.01 -8.35
C VAL A 539 -6.89 -28.12 -8.93
N GLU A 540 -7.86 -27.40 -8.34
CA GLU A 540 -9.24 -27.34 -8.81
C GLU A 540 -9.35 -26.82 -10.25
N LEU A 541 -8.67 -25.72 -10.56
CA LEU A 541 -8.79 -25.02 -11.85
C LEU A 541 -7.87 -25.55 -12.97
N ALA A 542 -6.75 -26.18 -12.62
CA ALA A 542 -5.77 -26.69 -13.60
C ALA A 542 -5.99 -28.16 -13.96
N SER A 543 -6.83 -28.88 -13.23
CA SER A 543 -7.24 -30.24 -13.59
C SER A 543 -8.19 -30.19 -14.80
N PRO A 544 -8.09 -31.11 -15.77
CA PRO A 544 -9.10 -31.22 -16.81
C PRO A 544 -10.46 -31.50 -16.15
N PRO A 545 -11.57 -30.95 -16.68
CA PRO A 545 -12.90 -31.26 -16.15
C PRO A 545 -13.10 -32.79 -16.16
N PRO A 546 -13.84 -33.34 -15.20
CA PRO A 546 -14.15 -34.77 -15.19
C PRO A 546 -14.69 -35.16 -16.57
N GLN A 547 -14.11 -36.17 -17.20
CA GLN A 547 -14.73 -36.77 -18.38
C GLN A 547 -16.08 -37.31 -17.92
N GLU A 548 -17.16 -36.75 -18.46
CA GLU A 548 -18.48 -37.39 -18.37
C GLU A 548 -18.27 -38.84 -18.82
N SER A 549 -18.55 -39.76 -17.91
CA SER A 549 -18.57 -41.18 -18.26
C SER A 549 -19.57 -41.30 -19.42
N PRO A 550 -19.23 -42.03 -20.51
CA PRO A 550 -20.19 -42.20 -21.58
C PRO A 550 -21.48 -42.74 -20.96
N GLU A 551 -22.59 -42.04 -21.13
CA GLU A 551 -23.90 -42.62 -20.87
C GLU A 551 -23.92 -43.96 -21.60
N GLU A 552 -24.04 -45.05 -20.84
CA GLU A 552 -24.32 -46.35 -21.43
C GLU A 552 -25.56 -46.16 -22.32
N PRO A 553 -25.49 -46.52 -23.61
CA PRO A 553 -26.63 -46.35 -24.49
C PRO A 553 -27.79 -47.13 -23.89
N THR A 554 -28.86 -46.39 -23.59
CA THR A 554 -30.14 -46.95 -23.19
C THR A 554 -30.55 -47.95 -24.27
N ALA A 555 -30.64 -49.22 -23.90
CA ALA A 555 -31.11 -50.27 -24.81
C ALA A 555 -32.52 -49.91 -25.30
N GLU A 556 -32.67 -49.69 -26.60
CA GLU A 556 -33.97 -49.57 -27.25
C GLU A 556 -34.75 -50.89 -27.08
N PRO A 557 -36.09 -50.85 -26.92
CA PRO A 557 -36.89 -52.05 -26.78
C PRO A 557 -37.00 -52.78 -28.12
N ASP A 558 -36.65 -54.08 -28.13
CA ASP A 558 -36.84 -55.00 -29.25
C ASP A 558 -38.25 -54.85 -29.86
N THR A 559 -38.29 -54.39 -31.11
CA THR A 559 -39.52 -54.37 -31.90
C THR A 559 -39.67 -55.75 -32.55
N GLN A 560 -40.65 -56.52 -32.08
CA GLN A 560 -41.08 -57.78 -32.70
C GLN A 560 -41.45 -57.54 -34.17
N ILE A 561 -40.74 -58.23 -35.06
CA ILE A 561 -41.14 -58.37 -36.46
C ILE A 561 -42.04 -59.61 -36.56
N ASP A 562 -43.29 -59.36 -36.92
CA ASP A 562 -44.33 -60.33 -37.22
C ASP A 562 -44.16 -60.81 -38.68
N GLU A 563 -43.66 -62.03 -38.88
CA GLU A 563 -43.68 -62.70 -40.19
C GLU A 563 -44.86 -63.68 -40.26
N GLY A 564 -45.94 -63.20 -40.85
CA GLY A 564 -47.10 -63.98 -41.24
C GLY A 564 -46.87 -64.77 -42.55
N ALA A 565 -46.99 -66.09 -42.41
CA ALA A 565 -47.60 -67.10 -43.30
C ALA A 565 -47.71 -66.86 -44.82
N GLY A 566 -47.32 -67.88 -45.59
CA GLY A 566 -47.86 -68.13 -46.93
C GLY A 566 -47.30 -69.38 -47.63
N GLU A 567 -48.05 -70.49 -47.53
CA GLU A 567 -48.29 -71.54 -48.55
C GLU A 567 -47.06 -72.27 -49.16
N GLY A 568 -46.96 -73.60 -49.27
CA GLY A 568 -47.97 -74.62 -49.51
C GLY A 568 -47.56 -75.46 -50.74
N ASN A 569 -47.47 -76.78 -50.57
CA ASN A 569 -47.52 -77.87 -51.58
C ASN A 569 -46.29 -78.20 -52.49
N ALA A 570 -45.70 -79.39 -52.27
CA ALA A 570 -46.10 -80.68 -52.90
C ALA A 570 -44.93 -81.55 -53.42
N SER A 571 -45.05 -82.85 -53.07
CA SER A 571 -44.40 -84.08 -53.60
C SER A 571 -43.00 -84.44 -53.12
#